data_AF-A0A6V7LJD0-F1
#
_entry.id   AF-A0A6V7LJD0-F1
#
_cell.length_a   1.000
_cell.length_b   1.000
_cell.length_c   1.000
_cell.angle_alpha   90.00
_cell.angle_beta   90.00
_cell.angle_gamma   90.00
#
_symmetry.space_group_name_H-M   'P 1'
#
loop_
_entity.id
_entity.type
_entity.pdbx_description
1 polymer ?
#
loop_
_entity_poly.entity_id
_entity_poly.type
_entity_poly.pdbx_seq_one_letter_code
_entity_poly.pdbx_strand_id
1 'polypeptide(L)' 'MMEIKELVNVIRDMTVFMWLSMIYICEAVIRSLIPRRYLRKNISGEVALVTGGAGGVGRLIAIKLAQLGVHVVIWDINEL' A
#
# COMPACT_ATOMS: atom_id res chain seq x y z
N MET A 1 36.48 -5.64 27.90
CA MET A 1 37.13 -4.88 26.81
C MET A 1 36.50 -5.41 25.53
N MET A 2 35.78 -4.60 24.75
CA MET A 2 35.12 -5.09 23.53
C MET A 2 36.17 -5.64 22.56
N GLU A 3 35.86 -6.78 21.94
CA GLU A 3 36.72 -7.28 20.86
C GLU A 3 36.65 -6.34 19.66
N ILE A 4 37.78 -6.14 18.97
CA ILE A 4 37.86 -5.28 17.78
C ILE A 4 36.82 -5.69 16.71
N LYS A 5 36.50 -6.98 16.62
CA LYS A 5 35.47 -7.50 15.70
C LYS A 5 34.07 -7.01 16.06
N GLU A 6 33.72 -6.97 17.35
CA GLU A 6 32.43 -6.46 17.80
C GLU A 6 32.31 -4.96 17.50
N LEU A 7 33.37 -4.20 17.76
CA LEU A 7 33.40 -2.78 17.46
C LEU A 7 33.20 -2.50 15.96
N VAL A 8 33.85 -3.27 15.08
CA VAL A 8 33.67 -3.15 13.63
C VAL A 8 32.25 -3.49 13.19
N ASN A 9 31.65 -4.54 13.75
CA ASN A 9 30.26 -4.90 13.42
C ASN A 9 29.29 -3.80 13.84
N VAL A 10 29.45 -3.23 15.04
CA VAL A 10 28.60 -2.14 15.53
C VAL A 10 28.71 -0.90 14.63
N ILE A 11 29.93 -0.52 14.23
CA ILE A 11 30.14 0.63 13.33
C ILE A 11 29.50 0.38 11.96
N ARG A 12 29.67 -0.83 11.41
CA ARG A 12 29.05 -1.23 10.15
C ARG A 12 27.53 -1.13 10.24
N ASP A 13 26.92 -1.69 11.28
CA ASP A 13 25.47 -1.74 11.42
C ASP A 13 24.89 -0.34 11.62
N MET A 14 25.56 0.53 12.39
CA MET A 14 25.21 1.95 12.53
C MET A 14 25.28 2.70 11.19
N THR A 15 26.31 2.42 10.39
CA THR A 15 26.48 3.04 9.07
C THR A 15 25.37 2.60 8.10
N VAL A 16 25.07 1.29 8.06
CA VAL A 16 23.98 0.73 7.24
C VAL A 16 22.63 1.30 7.69
N PHE A 17 22.38 1.38 8.99
CA PHE A 17 21.16 1.97 9.54
C PHE A 17 20.99 3.44 9.14
N MET A 18 22.06 4.24 9.26
CA MET A 18 22.04 5.66 8.89
C MET A 18 21.79 5.85 7.38
N TRP A 19 22.38 4.99 6.55
CA TRP A 19 22.16 5.01 5.10
C TRP A 19 20.73 4.61 4.71
N LEU A 20 20.22 3.51 5.24
CA LEU A 20 18.87 3.03 4.94
C LEU A 20 17.80 3.99 5.45
N SER A 21 17.96 4.50 6.69
CA SER A 21 17.04 5.48 7.26
C SER A 21 16.96 6.75 6.40
N MET A 22 18.10 7.26 5.92
CA MET A 22 18.12 8.40 5.01
C MET A 22 17.32 8.13 3.72
N ILE A 23 17.51 6.95 3.09
CA ILE A 23 16.76 6.57 1.88
C ILE A 23 15.26 6.52 2.16
N TYR A 24 14.83 5.85 3.23
CA TYR A 24 13.41 5.72 3.55
C TYR A 24 12.76 7.05 3.95
N ILE A 25 13.50 7.94 4.62
CA ILE A 25 13.04 9.30 4.92
C ILE A 25 12.84 10.08 3.62
N CYS A 26 13.82 10.05 2.71
CA CYS A 26 13.70 10.69 1.39
C CYS A 26 12.50 10.14 0.61
N GLU A 27 12.32 8.82 0.56
CA GLU A 27 11.16 8.20 -0.08
C GLU A 27 9.84 8.64 0.56
N ALA A 28 9.77 8.70 1.89
CA ALA A 28 8.59 9.16 2.61
C ALA A 28 8.27 10.63 2.31
N VAL A 29 9.28 11.51 2.27
CA VAL A 29 9.10 12.92 1.90
C VAL A 29 8.59 13.04 0.47
N ILE A 30 9.20 12.33 -0.49
CA ILE A 30 8.76 12.35 -1.90
C ILE A 30 7.30 11.86 -2.00
N ARG A 31 6.96 10.73 -1.39
CA ARG A 31 5.58 10.19 -1.37
C ARG A 31 4.60 11.09 -0.64
N SER A 32 5.04 11.89 0.33
CA SER A 32 4.20 12.85 1.06
C SER A 32 3.92 14.13 0.25
N LEU A 33 4.84 14.55 -0.61
CA LEU A 33 4.68 15.74 -1.44
C LEU A 33 3.89 15.47 -2.73
N ILE A 34 3.94 14.25 -3.26
CA ILE A 34 3.19 13.87 -4.46
C ILE A 34 1.70 13.68 -4.09
N PRO A 35 0.76 14.36 -4.78
CA PRO A 35 -0.66 14.16 -4.55
C PRO A 35 -1.07 12.70 -4.70
N ARG A 36 -1.85 12.18 -3.74
CA ARG A 36 -2.30 10.77 -3.71
C ARG A 36 -2.94 10.29 -5.02
N ARG A 37 -3.50 11.19 -5.84
CA ARG A 37 -4.08 10.84 -7.15
C ARG A 37 -3.08 10.20 -8.12
N TYR A 38 -1.79 10.58 -8.06
CA TYR A 38 -0.74 10.05 -8.93
C TYR A 38 -0.08 8.79 -8.39
N LEU A 39 -0.20 8.55 -7.08
CA LEU A 39 0.35 7.37 -6.40
C LEU A 39 -0.61 6.17 -6.44
N ARG A 40 -1.88 6.39 -6.80
CA ARG A 40 -2.87 5.33 -6.87
C ARG A 40 -2.60 4.44 -8.08
N LYS A 41 -2.62 3.13 -7.84
CA LYS A 41 -2.65 2.12 -8.91
C LYS A 41 -3.87 2.36 -9.79
N ASN A 42 -3.66 2.36 -11.11
CA ASN A 42 -4.77 2.26 -12.05
C ASN A 42 -5.30 0.82 -12.04
N ILE A 43 -6.58 0.66 -11.75
CA ILE A 43 -7.27 -0.64 -11.65
C ILE A 43 -8.34 -0.81 -12.73
N SER A 44 -8.43 0.11 -13.69
CA SER A 44 -9.39 0.01 -14.79
C SER A 44 -9.17 -1.28 -15.59
N GLY A 45 -10.26 -2.02 -15.86
CA GLY A 45 -10.26 -3.30 -16.56
C GLY A 45 -9.91 -4.51 -15.68
N GLU A 46 -9.53 -4.33 -14.41
CA GLU A 46 -9.34 -5.44 -13.48
C GLU A 46 -10.68 -6.05 -13.04
N VAL A 47 -10.66 -7.26 -12.49
CA VAL A 47 -11.84 -7.93 -11.92
C VAL A 47 -11.76 -7.89 -10.40
N ALA A 48 -12.84 -7.49 -9.73
CA ALA A 48 -12.95 -7.48 -8.27
C ALA A 48 -14.20 -8.22 -7.79
N LEU A 49 -14.02 -9.15 -6.85
CA LEU A 49 -15.09 -9.82 -6.12
C LEU A 49 -15.45 -9.02 -4.86
N VAL A 50 -16.71 -8.63 -4.72
CA VAL A 50 -17.22 -7.92 -3.53
C VAL A 50 -18.19 -8.84 -2.79
N THR A 51 -17.80 -9.28 -1.60
CA THR A 51 -18.69 -10.01 -0.69
C THR A 51 -19.59 -9.03 0.06
N GLY A 52 -20.86 -9.38 0.27
CA GLY A 52 -21.82 -8.46 0.89
C GLY A 52 -22.15 -7.26 -0.01
N GLY A 53 -22.01 -7.40 -1.33
CA GLY A 53 -22.13 -6.31 -2.30
C GLY A 53 -23.56 -5.87 -2.62
N ALA A 54 -24.59 -6.57 -2.14
CA ALA A 54 -25.99 -6.21 -2.40
C ALA A 54 -26.47 -5.06 -1.51
N GLY A 55 -25.80 -4.78 -0.38
CA GLY A 55 -26.22 -3.76 0.58
C GLY A 55 -25.09 -3.02 1.28
N GLY A 56 -25.47 -2.02 2.08
CA GLY A 56 -24.58 -1.30 2.99
C GLY A 56 -23.26 -0.83 2.36
N VAL A 57 -22.15 -1.12 3.06
CA VAL A 57 -20.80 -0.72 2.64
C VAL A 57 -20.34 -1.48 1.39
N GLY A 58 -20.68 -2.78 1.27
CA GLY A 58 -20.30 -3.59 0.11
C GLY A 58 -20.87 -3.03 -1.18
N ARG A 59 -22.14 -2.60 -1.18
CA ARG A 59 -22.77 -1.92 -2.33
C ARG A 59 -22.03 -0.64 -2.72
N LEU A 60 -21.65 0.19 -1.75
CA LEU A 60 -20.90 1.43 -2.02
C LEU A 60 -19.51 1.14 -2.60
N ILE A 61 -18.84 0.12 -2.10
CA ILE A 61 -17.53 -0.34 -2.63
C ILE A 61 -17.69 -0.82 -4.07
N ALA A 62 -18.68 -1.68 -4.34
CA ALA A 62 -18.96 -2.19 -5.68
C ALA A 62 -19.22 -1.06 -6.68
N ILE A 63 -20.08 -0.10 -6.33
CA ILE A 63 -20.35 1.07 -7.17
C ILE A 63 -19.07 1.87 -7.41
N LYS A 64 -18.25 2.09 -6.38
CA LYS A 64 -17.03 2.87 -6.53
C LYS A 64 -15.98 2.19 -7.42
N LEU A 65 -15.85 0.86 -7.31
CA LEU A 65 -14.99 0.06 -8.17
C LEU A 65 -15.47 0.09 -9.63
N ALA A 66 -16.78 -0.08 -9.86
CA ALA A 66 -17.36 0.01 -11.19
C ALA A 66 -17.13 1.40 -11.83
N GLN A 67 -17.25 2.48 -11.07
CA GLN A 67 -16.92 3.85 -11.52
C GLN A 67 -15.44 4.04 -11.90
N LEU A 68 -14.55 3.22 -11.34
CA LEU A 68 -13.11 3.21 -11.68
C LEU A 68 -12.80 2.30 -12.89
N GLY A 69 -13.83 1.74 -13.54
CA GLY A 69 -13.67 0.87 -14.72
C GLY A 69 -13.38 -0.60 -14.38
N VAL A 70 -13.58 -1.00 -13.12
CA VAL A 70 -13.37 -2.39 -12.66
C VAL A 70 -14.59 -3.25 -13.02
N HIS A 71 -14.37 -4.47 -13.48
CA HIS A 71 -15.41 -5.49 -13.60
C HIS A 71 -15.73 -6.06 -12.22
N VAL A 72 -16.91 -5.76 -11.69
CA VAL A 72 -17.28 -6.14 -10.32
C VAL A 72 -18.16 -7.37 -10.32
N VAL A 73 -17.74 -8.41 -9.60
CA VAL A 73 -18.55 -9.59 -9.29
C VAL A 73 -19.14 -9.41 -7.90
N ILE A 74 -20.46 -9.45 -7.79
CA ILE A 74 -21.15 -9.36 -6.50
C ILE A 74 -21.37 -10.77 -5.95
N TRP A 75 -20.95 -10.98 -4.71
CA TRP A 75 -21.18 -12.21 -3.96
C TRP A 75 -21.93 -11.90 -2.68
N ASP A 76 -23.24 -12.06 -2.70
CA ASP A 76 -24.10 -11.80 -1.55
C ASP A 76 -25.13 -12.92 -1.42
N ILE A 77 -25.62 -13.12 -0.20
CA ILE A 77 -26.75 -14.00 0.08
C ILE A 77 -28.08 -13.34 -0.29
N ASN A 78 -28.10 -12.01 -0.30
CA ASN A 78 -29.26 -11.23 -0.68
C ASN A 78 -29.23 -10.97 -2.19
N GLU A 79 -30.39 -11.07 -2.81
CA GLU A 79 -30.57 -10.62 -4.19
C GLU A 79 -30.48 -9.09 -4.25
N LEU A 80 -29.99 -8.58 -5.38
CA LEU A 80 -29.75 -7.16 -5.64
C LEU A 80 -31.03 -6.36 -5.93
#